data_AF-A0A0A2K9I5-F1
#
_entry.id   AF-A0A0A2K9I5-F1
#
_cell.length_a   1.000
_cell.length_b   1.000
_cell.length_c   1.000
_cell.angle_alpha   90.00
_cell.angle_beta   90.00
_cell.angle_gamma   90.00
#
_symmetry.space_group_name_H-M   'P 1'
#
loop_
_entity.id
_entity.type
_entity.pdbx_description
1 polymer ?
#
loop_
_entity_poly.entity_id
_entity_poly.type
_entity_poly.pdbx_seq_one_letter_code
_entity_poly.pdbx_strand_id
1 'polypeptide(L)'
;MPPRNDADDESPSQESRHKLLAKPLHLKTLWCLQCFRTSLRDWNTDEPFEANCWIDTAASKLCRRCNATHGKCESIHRGIRGHVFELMALLEFAKTYWSNDCGGFGKGDDRDFIWDDGVVHDISDAVRDLCVAFDNLVKAHGKTHMLTGKASENAKAAYSAWCNAREHGTRSSARSRHLHAPRLSDKYASRATEHLRLRLGEESYIHWAAAICAFYDAVNAAVGIEHAIQSDHECLDIDETDGLEDFEERFPLQRPEL
;
A
#
# COMPACT_ATOMS: atom_id res chain seq x y z
N MET A 1 23.46 25.03 71.45
CA MET A 1 23.80 24.83 70.03
C MET A 1 23.00 23.65 69.51
N PRO A 2 21.96 23.86 68.69
CA PRO A 2 21.36 22.81 67.88
C PRO A 2 21.93 22.82 66.44
N PRO A 3 21.93 21.67 65.73
CA PRO A 3 22.57 21.55 64.42
C PRO A 3 21.67 22.07 63.30
N ARG A 4 22.31 22.57 62.24
CA ARG A 4 21.69 22.93 60.96
C ARG A 4 21.34 21.66 60.20
N ASN A 5 20.08 21.53 59.76
CA ASN A 5 19.67 20.56 58.77
C ASN A 5 19.89 21.18 57.39
N ASP A 6 20.85 20.66 56.65
CA ASP A 6 20.97 20.86 55.20
C ASP A 6 19.96 19.91 54.54
N ALA A 7 19.00 20.49 53.81
CA ALA A 7 18.06 19.75 52.99
C ALA A 7 18.69 19.58 51.60
N ASP A 8 19.12 18.36 51.28
CA ASP A 8 19.53 17.97 49.94
C ASP A 8 18.32 17.92 49.02
N ASP A 9 18.27 18.89 48.10
CA ASP A 9 17.34 18.96 46.98
C ASP A 9 17.83 18.02 45.86
N GLU A 10 17.57 16.71 46.02
CA GLU A 10 17.78 15.73 44.95
C GLU A 10 16.75 15.92 43.84
N SER A 11 17.07 16.82 42.90
CA SER A 11 16.41 16.88 41.61
C SER A 11 16.61 15.56 40.84
N PRO A 12 15.53 14.90 40.36
CA PRO A 12 15.65 13.62 39.69
C PRO A 12 16.45 13.75 38.38
N SER A 13 17.49 12.92 38.28
CA SER A 13 18.42 12.88 37.16
C SER A 13 17.72 12.68 35.81
N GLN A 14 18.09 13.53 34.86
CA GLN A 14 17.60 13.61 33.47
C GLN A 14 17.74 12.29 32.68
N GLU A 15 18.54 11.36 33.19
CA GLU A 15 18.89 10.07 32.59
C GLU A 15 17.75 9.03 32.65
N SER A 16 16.80 9.20 33.57
CA SER A 16 15.69 8.26 33.78
C SER A 16 14.53 8.41 32.78
N ARG A 17 14.47 9.51 32.01
CA ARG A 17 13.36 9.79 31.06
C ARG A 17 13.59 9.25 29.64
N HIS A 18 14.80 8.81 29.29
CA HIS A 18 15.13 8.39 27.92
C HIS A 18 15.01 6.88 27.65
N LYS A 19 14.60 6.05 28.62
CA LYS A 19 14.41 4.60 28.44
C LYS A 19 12.96 4.21 28.14
N LEU A 20 12.19 5.06 27.46
CA LEU A 20 11.03 4.56 26.72
C LEU A 20 11.59 3.74 25.54
N LEU A 21 11.66 2.42 25.72
CA LEU A 21 11.99 1.46 24.68
C LEU A 21 11.10 1.73 23.46
N ALA A 22 11.65 2.45 22.48
CA ALA A 22 10.99 2.74 21.24
C ALA A 22 10.67 1.42 20.54
N LYS A 23 9.39 1.06 20.51
CA LYS A 23 8.94 -0.11 19.76
C LYS A 23 9.18 0.16 18.26
N PRO A 24 9.78 -0.79 17.53
CA PRO A 24 9.90 -0.68 16.08
C PRO A 24 8.51 -0.45 15.44
N LEU A 25 8.44 0.49 14.51
CA LEU A 25 7.19 0.83 13.81
C LEU A 25 7.24 0.29 12.38
N HIS A 26 6.26 -0.53 12.00
CA HIS A 26 6.06 -0.98 10.61
C HIS A 26 5.37 0.09 9.79
N LEU A 27 6.01 0.49 8.69
CA LEU A 27 5.50 1.54 7.81
C LEU A 27 4.65 0.93 6.70
N LYS A 28 3.36 0.74 6.96
CA LYS A 28 2.41 0.15 5.97
C LYS A 28 2.28 0.96 4.69
N THR A 29 2.28 2.29 4.77
CA THR A 29 2.17 3.16 3.59
C THR A 29 3.36 4.07 3.39
N LEU A 30 4.20 4.28 4.41
CA LEU A 30 5.36 5.19 4.37
C LEU A 30 6.69 4.42 4.19
N TRP A 31 6.61 3.22 3.61
CA TRP A 31 7.80 2.45 3.28
C TRP A 31 8.68 3.18 2.26
N CYS A 32 9.99 2.90 2.28
CA CYS A 32 10.92 3.44 1.30
C CYS A 32 11.01 2.56 0.06
N LEU A 33 11.39 3.14 -1.08
CA LEU A 33 11.48 2.42 -2.36
C LEU A 33 12.49 1.27 -2.31
N GLN A 34 13.57 1.41 -1.53
CA GLN A 34 14.54 0.33 -1.38
C GLN A 34 13.93 -0.89 -0.67
N CYS A 35 13.16 -0.67 0.40
CA CYS A 35 12.48 -1.74 1.11
C CYS A 35 11.40 -2.38 0.23
N PHE A 36 10.64 -1.58 -0.53
CA PHE A 36 9.64 -2.10 -1.46
C PHE A 36 10.26 -2.98 -2.54
N ARG A 37 11.26 -2.49 -3.27
CA ARG A 37 11.97 -3.25 -4.32
C ARG A 37 12.61 -4.53 -3.79
N THR A 38 13.22 -4.45 -2.60
CA THR A 38 13.80 -5.62 -1.93
C THR A 38 12.72 -6.62 -1.55
N SER A 39 11.62 -6.16 -0.96
CA SER A 39 10.51 -7.05 -0.59
C SER A 39 9.89 -7.70 -1.82
N LEU A 40 9.76 -6.99 -2.94
CA LEU A 40 9.20 -7.52 -4.20
C LEU A 40 10.11 -8.58 -4.83
N ARG A 41 11.42 -8.34 -4.82
CA ARG A 41 12.41 -9.30 -5.33
C ARG A 41 12.44 -10.57 -4.49
N ASP A 42 12.36 -10.42 -3.17
CA ASP A 42 12.50 -11.52 -2.21
C ASP A 42 11.11 -12.08 -1.81
N TRP A 43 10.05 -11.72 -2.55
CA TRP A 43 8.66 -12.07 -2.20
C TRP A 43 8.38 -13.56 -2.46
N ASN A 44 7.94 -14.26 -1.42
CA ASN A 44 7.35 -15.60 -1.51
C ASN A 44 5.86 -15.50 -1.87
N THR A 45 5.45 -16.12 -2.98
CA THR A 45 4.07 -16.07 -3.50
C THR A 45 3.07 -16.87 -2.66
N ASP A 46 3.54 -17.73 -1.75
CA ASP A 46 2.68 -18.44 -0.80
C ASP A 46 2.03 -17.52 0.23
N GLU A 47 2.50 -16.26 0.33
CA GLU A 47 1.95 -15.26 1.24
C GLU A 47 1.62 -13.97 0.47
N PRO A 48 0.64 -13.16 0.94
CA PRO A 48 0.36 -11.89 0.31
C PRO A 48 1.55 -10.93 0.35
N PHE A 49 1.71 -10.16 -0.73
CA PHE A 49 2.78 -9.18 -0.79
C PHE A 49 2.63 -8.08 0.27
N GLU A 50 3.68 -7.89 1.07
CA GLU A 50 3.82 -6.73 1.96
C GLU A 50 5.20 -6.08 1.85
N ALA A 51 5.22 -4.74 1.74
CA ALA A 51 6.46 -3.98 1.83
C ALA A 51 7.01 -4.01 3.26
N ASN A 52 8.12 -4.73 3.45
CA ASN A 52 8.72 -4.92 4.76
C ASN A 52 9.67 -3.74 5.10
N CYS A 53 9.12 -2.67 5.68
CA CYS A 53 9.86 -1.47 6.06
C CYS A 53 9.58 -1.05 7.50
N TRP A 54 10.59 -1.16 8.37
CA TRP A 54 10.48 -0.82 9.79
C TRP A 54 11.35 0.37 10.15
N ILE A 55 10.91 1.25 11.04
CA ILE A 55 11.74 2.31 11.62
C ILE A 55 11.91 2.10 13.12
N ASP A 56 13.13 2.34 13.60
CA ASP A 56 13.42 2.43 15.03
C ASP A 56 13.31 3.90 15.44
N THR A 57 12.24 4.24 16.15
CA THR A 57 11.90 5.63 16.48
C THR A 57 12.84 6.27 17.50
N ALA A 58 13.66 5.49 18.22
CA ALA A 58 14.69 6.04 19.11
C ALA A 58 16.03 6.23 18.40
N ALA A 59 16.39 5.33 17.49
CA ALA A 59 17.78 5.20 17.05
C ALA A 59 18.11 5.84 15.70
N SER A 60 17.15 5.96 14.77
CA SER A 60 17.51 6.38 13.40
C SER A 60 16.39 7.10 12.65
N LYS A 61 16.80 8.04 11.79
CA LYS A 61 15.92 8.65 10.76
C LYS A 61 15.70 7.72 9.57
N LEU A 62 16.49 6.66 9.44
CA LEU A 62 16.40 5.68 8.35
C LEU A 62 15.58 4.47 8.81
N CYS A 63 14.95 3.78 7.85
CA CYS A 63 14.41 2.47 8.15
C CYS A 63 15.52 1.47 8.52
N ARG A 64 15.17 0.45 9.29
CA ARG A 64 16.07 -0.58 9.83
C ARG A 64 16.97 -1.20 8.75
N ARG A 65 16.39 -1.55 7.59
CA ARG A 65 17.12 -2.15 6.46
C ARG A 65 18.14 -1.17 5.88
N CYS A 66 17.71 0.04 5.51
CA CYS A 66 18.63 1.05 4.96
C CYS A 66 19.73 1.43 5.96
N ASN A 67 19.41 1.48 7.26
CA ASN A 67 20.41 1.71 8.31
C ASN A 67 21.44 0.58 8.35
N ALA A 68 20.99 -0.68 8.34
CA ALA A 68 21.87 -1.85 8.38
C ALA A 68 22.77 -1.99 7.14
N THR A 69 22.26 -1.64 5.96
CA THR A 69 23.04 -1.72 4.71
C THR A 69 23.82 -0.44 4.40
N HIS A 70 23.78 0.57 5.28
CA HIS A 70 24.28 1.93 5.02
C HIS A 70 23.77 2.52 3.68
N GLY A 71 22.55 2.12 3.28
CA GLY A 71 21.93 2.50 2.02
C GLY A 71 21.10 3.78 2.13
N LYS A 72 20.78 4.38 0.98
CA LYS A 72 19.85 5.52 0.93
C LYS A 72 18.42 5.05 1.19
N CYS A 73 17.72 5.73 2.10
CA CYS A 73 16.30 5.51 2.36
C CYS A 73 15.48 6.47 1.47
N GLU A 74 15.19 6.03 0.24
CA GLU A 74 14.47 6.85 -0.74
C GLU A 74 12.95 6.84 -0.46
N SER A 75 12.39 8.00 -0.14
CA SER A 75 10.95 8.18 0.06
C SER A 75 10.22 8.29 -1.28
N ILE A 76 9.00 7.76 -1.35
CA ILE A 76 8.10 7.99 -2.49
C ILE A 76 7.79 9.48 -2.61
N HIS A 77 7.77 10.00 -3.85
CA HIS A 77 7.54 11.40 -4.12
C HIS A 77 6.13 11.86 -3.71
N ARG A 78 6.02 13.00 -3.03
CA ARG A 78 4.75 13.56 -2.47
C ARG A 78 3.63 13.68 -3.52
N GLY A 79 4.00 14.07 -4.73
CA GLY A 79 3.11 14.33 -5.87
C GLY A 79 2.36 13.13 -6.43
N ILE A 80 2.78 11.92 -6.08
CA ILE A 80 2.14 10.66 -6.47
C ILE A 80 1.69 9.87 -5.24
N ARG A 81 1.55 10.53 -4.10
CA ARG A 81 1.25 9.89 -2.83
C ARG A 81 -0.10 9.16 -2.85
N GLY A 82 -1.09 9.66 -3.59
CA GLY A 82 -2.37 9.00 -3.76
C GLY A 82 -2.26 7.66 -4.51
N HIS A 83 -1.33 7.52 -5.46
CA HIS A 83 -1.10 6.24 -6.15
C HIS A 83 -0.53 5.17 -5.21
N VAL A 84 0.18 5.56 -4.13
CA VAL A 84 0.56 4.61 -3.07
C VAL A 84 -0.67 4.01 -2.43
N PHE A 85 -1.68 4.83 -2.15
CA PHE A 85 -2.91 4.37 -1.54
C PHE A 85 -3.77 3.54 -2.50
N GLU A 86 -3.74 3.83 -3.80
CA GLU A 86 -4.35 2.94 -4.83
C GLU A 86 -3.68 1.57 -4.83
N LEU A 87 -2.34 1.53 -4.87
CA LEU A 87 -1.60 0.27 -4.76
C LEU A 87 -1.97 -0.47 -3.47
N MET A 88 -1.98 0.21 -2.32
CA MET A 88 -2.34 -0.42 -1.04
C MET A 88 -3.78 -0.93 -1.01
N ALA A 89 -4.72 -0.24 -1.67
CA ALA A 89 -6.10 -0.71 -1.79
C ALA A 89 -6.18 -2.01 -2.59
N LEU A 90 -5.47 -2.08 -3.72
CA LEU A 90 -5.42 -3.27 -4.58
C LEU A 90 -4.68 -4.44 -3.93
N LEU A 91 -3.57 -4.17 -3.24
CA LEU A 91 -2.85 -5.19 -2.48
C LEU A 91 -3.74 -5.76 -1.36
N GLU A 92 -4.41 -4.90 -0.60
CA GLU A 92 -5.31 -5.33 0.47
C GLU A 92 -6.52 -6.11 -0.05
N PHE A 93 -7.04 -5.73 -1.22
CA PHE A 93 -8.03 -6.52 -1.94
C PHE A 93 -7.47 -7.90 -2.30
N ALA A 94 -6.28 -7.97 -2.89
CA ALA A 94 -5.65 -9.23 -3.28
C ALA A 94 -5.41 -10.17 -2.08
N LYS A 95 -5.12 -9.66 -0.88
CA LYS A 95 -4.89 -10.51 0.32
C LYS A 95 -6.04 -11.47 0.63
N THR A 96 -7.25 -11.12 0.22
CA THR A 96 -8.45 -11.93 0.45
C THR A 96 -8.42 -13.29 -0.24
N TYR A 97 -7.51 -13.50 -1.21
CA TYR A 97 -7.28 -14.79 -1.87
C TYR A 97 -6.29 -15.72 -1.14
N TRP A 98 -5.59 -15.21 -0.13
CA TRP A 98 -4.72 -16.01 0.75
C TRP A 98 -5.32 -16.20 2.16
N SER A 99 -6.47 -15.59 2.45
CA SER A 99 -7.05 -15.54 3.79
C SER A 99 -8.45 -16.15 3.82
N ASN A 100 -8.67 -17.10 4.73
CA ASN A 100 -9.97 -17.77 4.95
C ASN A 100 -10.81 -17.07 6.05
N ASP A 101 -10.41 -15.88 6.49
CA ASP A 101 -11.13 -15.13 7.52
C ASP A 101 -12.47 -14.58 7.00
N CYS A 102 -13.36 -14.19 7.90
CA CYS A 102 -14.76 -13.75 7.67
C CYS A 102 -14.95 -12.48 6.77
N GLY A 103 -13.93 -12.06 6.04
CA GLY A 103 -13.96 -11.01 5.02
C GLY A 103 -13.20 -11.35 3.73
N GLY A 104 -12.74 -12.60 3.57
CA GLY A 104 -12.12 -13.14 2.36
C GLY A 104 -13.14 -13.53 1.29
N PHE A 105 -12.69 -14.07 0.16
CA PHE A 105 -13.58 -14.68 -0.84
C PHE A 105 -13.91 -16.15 -0.54
N GLY A 106 -13.64 -16.63 0.68
CA GLY A 106 -14.06 -17.95 1.12
C GLY A 106 -15.58 -18.12 1.01
N LYS A 107 -16.03 -19.24 0.45
CA LYS A 107 -17.46 -19.60 0.35
C LYS A 107 -18.06 -19.74 1.77
N GLY A 108 -18.77 -18.71 2.26
CA GLY A 108 -19.67 -18.81 3.43
C GLY A 108 -19.03 -19.31 4.74
N ASP A 109 -19.83 -19.99 5.57
CA ASP A 109 -19.44 -20.59 6.87
C ASP A 109 -18.31 -21.64 6.77
N ASP A 110 -17.82 -21.91 5.56
CA ASP A 110 -16.79 -22.90 5.27
C ASP A 110 -15.40 -22.29 5.45
N ARG A 111 -14.94 -22.26 6.71
CA ARG A 111 -13.60 -21.79 7.11
C ARG A 111 -12.45 -22.56 6.45
N ASP A 112 -12.77 -23.63 5.74
CA ASP A 112 -11.82 -24.53 5.09
C ASP A 112 -11.72 -24.30 3.57
N PHE A 113 -12.44 -23.32 2.99
CA PHE A 113 -12.29 -22.98 1.58
C PHE A 113 -10.89 -22.41 1.32
N ILE A 114 -10.08 -23.11 0.51
CA ILE A 114 -8.76 -22.70 0.08
C ILE A 114 -8.79 -22.59 -1.44
N TRP A 115 -8.32 -21.47 -1.98
CA TRP A 115 -8.17 -21.29 -3.43
C TRP A 115 -7.17 -22.29 -4.00
N ASP A 116 -7.42 -22.78 -5.22
CA ASP A 116 -6.46 -23.62 -5.93
C ASP A 116 -5.11 -22.90 -6.08
N ASP A 117 -4.02 -23.66 -5.97
CA ASP A 117 -2.65 -23.14 -6.06
C ASP A 117 -2.41 -22.39 -7.39
N GLY A 118 -3.06 -22.82 -8.48
CA GLY A 118 -3.02 -22.15 -9.78
C GLY A 118 -3.67 -20.77 -9.76
N VAL A 119 -4.81 -20.62 -9.08
CA VAL A 119 -5.48 -19.32 -8.91
C VAL A 119 -4.60 -18.37 -8.10
N VAL A 120 -4.06 -18.85 -6.98
CA VAL A 120 -3.16 -18.05 -6.13
C VAL A 120 -1.89 -17.64 -6.89
N HIS A 121 -1.35 -18.54 -7.72
CA HIS A 121 -0.22 -18.25 -8.60
C HIS A 121 -0.55 -17.14 -9.61
N ASP A 122 -1.67 -17.24 -10.33
CA ASP A 122 -2.07 -16.23 -11.33
C ASP A 122 -2.31 -14.85 -10.70
N ILE A 123 -2.94 -14.81 -9.52
CA ILE A 123 -3.12 -13.59 -8.75
C ILE A 123 -1.76 -13.04 -8.26
N SER A 124 -0.83 -13.91 -7.89
CA SER A 124 0.53 -13.51 -7.50
C SER A 124 1.28 -12.80 -8.63
N ASP A 125 1.18 -13.34 -9.84
CA ASP A 125 1.77 -12.74 -11.04
C ASP A 125 1.13 -11.38 -11.34
N ALA A 126 -0.19 -11.27 -11.25
CA ALA A 126 -0.90 -9.99 -11.40
C ALA A 126 -0.45 -8.95 -10.36
N VAL A 127 -0.28 -9.35 -9.09
CA VAL A 127 0.25 -8.47 -8.02
C VAL A 127 1.69 -8.04 -8.32
N ARG A 128 2.53 -8.94 -8.82
CA ARG A 128 3.92 -8.65 -9.18
C ARG A 128 3.98 -7.61 -10.29
N ASP A 129 3.21 -7.78 -11.35
CA ASP A 129 3.13 -6.85 -12.47
C ASP A 129 2.60 -5.48 -12.04
N LEU A 130 1.58 -5.46 -11.19
CA LEU A 130 1.08 -4.22 -10.57
C LEU A 130 2.17 -3.50 -9.77
N CYS A 131 2.95 -4.22 -8.96
CA CYS A 131 4.05 -3.65 -8.18
C CYS A 131 5.18 -3.12 -9.08
N VAL A 132 5.50 -3.81 -10.17
CA VAL A 132 6.49 -3.36 -11.17
C VAL A 132 6.01 -2.09 -11.87
N ALA A 133 4.73 -2.05 -12.28
CA ALA A 133 4.13 -0.87 -12.89
C ALA A 133 4.17 0.34 -11.93
N PHE A 134 3.92 0.13 -10.65
CA PHE A 134 4.06 1.17 -9.63
C PHE A 134 5.52 1.66 -9.50
N ASP A 135 6.52 0.77 -9.45
CA ASP A 135 7.93 1.20 -9.40
C ASP A 135 8.33 2.01 -10.63
N ASN A 136 7.83 1.63 -11.80
CA ASN A 136 8.03 2.37 -13.05
C ASN A 136 7.37 3.76 -13.02
N LEU A 137 6.15 3.86 -12.49
CA LEU A 137 5.48 5.14 -12.24
C LEU A 137 6.34 6.05 -11.35
N VAL A 138 6.89 5.54 -10.24
CA VAL A 138 7.73 6.34 -9.35
C VAL A 138 9.00 6.81 -10.06
N LYS A 139 9.68 5.93 -10.80
CA LYS A 139 10.89 6.28 -11.56
C LYS A 139 10.61 7.36 -12.61
N ALA A 140 9.52 7.19 -13.37
CA ALA A 140 9.15 8.12 -14.43
C ALA A 140 8.78 9.48 -13.85
N HIS A 141 7.94 9.52 -12.81
CA HIS A 141 7.62 10.75 -12.08
C HIS A 141 8.86 11.47 -11.54
N GLY A 142 9.78 10.71 -10.93
CA GLY A 142 11.04 11.25 -10.45
C GLY A 142 11.90 11.84 -11.58
N LYS A 143 11.91 11.20 -12.76
CA LYS A 143 12.63 11.67 -13.94
C LYS A 143 12.02 12.97 -14.49
N THR A 144 10.70 13.03 -14.65
CA THR A 144 9.96 14.21 -15.16
C THR A 144 10.24 15.45 -14.31
N HIS A 145 10.42 15.28 -12.99
CA HIS A 145 10.73 16.38 -12.06
C HIS A 145 12.21 16.54 -11.71
N MET A 146 13.11 15.85 -12.42
CA MET A 146 14.57 15.90 -12.18
C MET A 146 14.96 15.56 -10.72
N LEU A 147 14.21 14.66 -10.10
CA LEU A 147 14.40 14.19 -8.72
C LEU A 147 15.31 12.95 -8.63
N THR A 148 15.71 12.38 -9.77
CA THR A 148 16.60 11.22 -9.82
C THR A 148 18.05 11.62 -9.52
N GLY A 149 18.78 10.77 -8.79
CA GLY A 149 20.18 11.01 -8.44
C GLY A 149 20.37 12.15 -7.42
N LYS A 150 21.26 13.11 -7.73
CA LYS A 150 21.51 14.29 -6.88
C LYS A 150 20.69 15.46 -7.40
N ALA A 151 19.40 15.47 -7.07
CA ALA A 151 18.50 16.56 -7.42
C ALA A 151 19.03 17.91 -6.92
N SER A 152 19.07 18.91 -7.79
CA SER A 152 19.47 20.27 -7.42
C SER A 152 18.44 20.90 -6.48
N GLU A 153 18.85 21.89 -5.68
CA GLU A 153 17.91 22.62 -4.81
C GLU A 153 16.82 23.33 -5.64
N ASN A 154 17.16 23.79 -6.85
CA ASN A 154 16.18 24.36 -7.78
C ASN A 154 15.14 23.32 -8.23
N ALA A 155 15.54 22.08 -8.54
CA ALA A 155 14.61 21.02 -8.91
C ALA A 155 13.69 20.65 -7.74
N LYS A 156 14.22 20.55 -6.52
CA LYS A 156 13.43 20.30 -5.31
C LYS A 156 12.44 21.43 -5.02
N ALA A 157 12.87 22.68 -5.15
CA ALA A 157 12.02 23.85 -4.95
C ALA A 157 10.90 23.93 -6.00
N ALA A 158 11.23 23.72 -7.29
CA ALA A 158 10.25 23.66 -8.36
C ALA A 158 9.24 22.53 -8.16
N TYR A 159 9.71 21.34 -7.74
CA TYR A 159 8.84 20.22 -7.41
C TYR A 159 7.92 20.50 -6.22
N SER A 160 8.44 21.14 -5.17
CA SER A 160 7.64 21.55 -4.02
C SER A 160 6.57 22.58 -4.42
N ALA A 161 6.91 23.54 -5.27
CA ALA A 161 5.96 24.52 -5.79
C ALA A 161 4.86 23.83 -6.63
N TRP A 162 5.25 22.88 -7.49
CA TRP A 162 4.32 22.05 -8.27
C TRP A 162 3.36 21.27 -7.36
N CYS A 163 3.86 20.66 -6.28
CA CYS A 163 3.01 19.94 -5.33
C CYS A 163 2.02 20.89 -4.64
N ASN A 164 2.52 22.01 -4.11
CA ASN A 164 1.70 22.99 -3.38
C ASN A 164 0.60 23.58 -4.26
N ALA A 165 0.91 23.91 -5.53
CA ALA A 165 -0.08 24.42 -6.48
C ALA A 165 -1.25 23.45 -6.73
N ARG A 166 -1.03 22.14 -6.55
CA ARG A 166 -2.02 21.08 -6.80
C ARG A 166 -2.78 20.64 -5.55
N GLU A 167 -2.21 20.81 -4.37
CA GLU A 167 -2.90 20.47 -3.12
C GLU A 167 -4.13 21.33 -2.87
N HIS A 168 -4.15 22.55 -3.40
CA HIS A 168 -5.35 23.39 -3.37
C HIS A 168 -6.52 22.80 -4.19
N GLY A 169 -6.24 21.88 -5.13
CA GLY A 169 -7.24 21.21 -5.96
C GLY A 169 -7.60 19.79 -5.49
N THR A 170 -6.83 19.18 -4.58
CA THR A 170 -7.24 17.93 -3.92
C THR A 170 -8.39 18.27 -2.97
N ARG A 171 -9.62 18.00 -3.42
CA ARG A 171 -10.83 18.27 -2.64
C ARG A 171 -10.72 17.54 -1.29
N SER A 172 -10.86 18.27 -0.19
CA SER A 172 -11.25 17.74 1.12
C SER A 172 -12.69 17.19 1.13
N SER A 173 -13.18 16.65 0.00
CA SER A 173 -14.58 16.25 -0.22
C SER A 173 -15.02 15.02 0.58
N ALA A 174 -14.20 14.55 1.52
CA ALA A 174 -14.35 13.25 2.11
C ALA A 174 -14.90 13.26 3.56
N ARG A 175 -15.22 14.43 4.14
CA ARG A 175 -15.91 14.47 5.46
C ARG A 175 -17.25 13.71 5.51
N SER A 176 -17.85 13.36 4.38
CA SER A 176 -19.16 12.68 4.35
C SER A 176 -19.12 11.17 4.04
N ARG A 177 -18.11 10.66 3.32
CA ARG A 177 -18.07 9.22 2.92
C ARG A 177 -17.20 8.32 3.80
N HIS A 178 -16.40 8.89 4.71
CA HIS A 178 -15.47 8.12 5.55
C HIS A 178 -16.11 7.32 6.67
N LEU A 179 -17.35 7.62 7.06
CA LEU A 179 -17.90 7.08 8.30
C LEU A 179 -18.27 5.60 8.23
N HIS A 180 -18.31 5.00 7.02
CA HIS A 180 -18.77 3.61 6.85
C HIS A 180 -18.03 2.82 5.75
N ALA A 181 -16.73 3.04 5.52
CA ALA A 181 -15.96 2.11 4.68
C ALA A 181 -15.64 0.84 5.50
N PRO A 182 -16.28 -0.31 5.24
CA PRO A 182 -16.13 -1.49 6.09
C PRO A 182 -14.76 -2.13 5.91
N ARG A 183 -14.24 -2.17 4.67
CA ARG A 183 -12.98 -2.87 4.34
C ARG A 183 -11.78 -1.93 4.39
N LEU A 184 -10.61 -2.49 4.68
CA LEU A 184 -9.36 -1.73 4.67
C LEU A 184 -8.97 -1.28 3.26
N SER A 185 -9.28 -2.09 2.24
CA SER A 185 -9.12 -1.73 0.82
C SER A 185 -9.89 -0.45 0.46
N ASP A 186 -11.17 -0.35 0.86
CA ASP A 186 -12.01 0.84 0.65
C ASP A 186 -11.46 2.08 1.38
N LYS A 187 -10.92 1.91 2.59
CA LYS A 187 -10.26 2.99 3.33
C LYS A 187 -9.03 3.50 2.58
N TYR A 188 -8.22 2.62 2.00
CA TYR A 188 -7.08 3.03 1.18
C TYR A 188 -7.54 3.71 -0.12
N ALA A 189 -8.54 3.18 -0.82
CA ALA A 189 -9.11 3.80 -2.01
C ALA A 189 -9.62 5.22 -1.73
N SER A 190 -10.31 5.42 -0.60
CA SER A 190 -10.72 6.75 -0.16
C SER A 190 -9.52 7.67 0.11
N ARG A 191 -8.50 7.18 0.80
CA ARG A 191 -7.27 7.96 1.08
C ARG A 191 -6.49 8.33 -0.17
N ALA A 192 -6.55 7.53 -1.23
CA ALA A 192 -5.96 7.89 -2.51
C ALA A 192 -6.51 9.22 -3.05
N THR A 193 -7.78 9.52 -2.79
CA THR A 193 -8.43 10.76 -3.23
C THR A 193 -8.04 12.00 -2.39
N GLU A 194 -7.55 11.78 -1.17
CA GLU A 194 -7.08 12.84 -0.25
C GLU A 194 -5.65 13.28 -0.54
N HIS A 195 -4.92 12.53 -1.36
CA HIS A 195 -3.51 12.77 -1.66
C HIS A 195 -3.30 13.12 -3.14
N LEU A 196 -2.16 13.77 -3.41
CA LEU A 196 -1.79 14.13 -4.79
C LEU A 196 -1.65 12.87 -5.65
N ARG A 197 -2.29 12.92 -6.82
CA ARG A 197 -2.23 11.93 -7.89
C ARG A 197 -1.92 12.62 -9.21
N LEU A 198 -1.39 11.83 -10.14
CA LEU A 198 -1.37 12.21 -11.54
C LEU A 198 -2.80 12.27 -12.08
N ARG A 199 -3.02 13.20 -13.00
CA ARG A 199 -4.27 13.43 -13.74
C ARG A 199 -4.17 12.78 -15.10
N LEU A 200 -5.33 12.57 -15.72
CA LEU A 200 -5.39 12.17 -17.13
C LEU A 200 -4.59 13.15 -18.00
N GLY A 201 -3.77 12.61 -18.90
CA GLY A 201 -2.86 13.37 -19.76
C GLY A 201 -1.47 13.64 -19.17
N GLU A 202 -1.25 13.33 -17.89
CA GLU A 202 0.10 13.41 -17.31
C GLU A 202 0.94 12.18 -17.65
N GLU A 203 2.23 12.42 -17.88
CA GLU A 203 3.18 11.38 -18.23
C GLU A 203 3.16 10.27 -17.17
N SER A 204 3.07 9.02 -17.61
CA SER A 204 2.99 7.80 -16.76
C SER A 204 1.64 7.50 -16.11
N TYR A 205 0.68 8.43 -16.09
CA TYR A 205 -0.67 8.12 -15.58
C TYR A 205 -1.32 7.00 -16.38
N ILE A 206 -1.25 7.06 -17.71
CA ILE A 206 -1.89 6.07 -18.59
C ILE A 206 -1.35 4.65 -18.37
N HIS A 207 -0.03 4.52 -18.13
CA HIS A 207 0.60 3.22 -17.86
C HIS A 207 0.16 2.67 -16.50
N TRP A 208 0.01 3.54 -15.49
CA TRP A 208 -0.50 3.13 -14.18
C TRP A 208 -1.97 2.71 -14.26
N ALA A 209 -2.81 3.49 -14.93
CA ALA A 209 -4.21 3.16 -15.14
C ALA A 209 -4.38 1.85 -15.93
N ALA A 210 -3.57 1.63 -16.98
CA ALA A 210 -3.54 0.37 -17.72
C ALA A 210 -3.13 -0.82 -16.84
N ALA A 211 -2.17 -0.65 -15.94
CA ALA A 211 -1.78 -1.70 -14.99
C ALA A 211 -2.90 -2.05 -14.00
N ILE A 212 -3.69 -1.06 -13.54
CA ILE A 212 -4.87 -1.33 -12.70
C ILE A 212 -5.91 -2.14 -13.48
N CYS A 213 -6.18 -1.79 -14.74
CA CYS A 213 -7.09 -2.56 -15.60
C CYS A 213 -6.58 -3.99 -15.83
N ALA A 214 -5.30 -4.15 -16.17
CA ALA A 214 -4.69 -5.46 -16.38
C ALA A 214 -4.74 -6.33 -15.12
N PHE A 215 -4.51 -5.74 -13.94
CA PHE A 215 -4.67 -6.42 -12.67
C PHE A 215 -6.12 -6.88 -12.44
N TYR A 216 -7.09 -6.00 -12.67
CA TYR A 216 -8.52 -6.35 -12.59
C TYR A 216 -8.87 -7.53 -13.50
N ASP A 217 -8.50 -7.43 -14.78
CA ASP A 217 -8.83 -8.45 -15.79
C ASP A 217 -8.16 -9.79 -15.47
N ALA A 218 -6.92 -9.78 -14.97
CA ALA A 218 -6.19 -10.98 -14.58
C ALA A 218 -6.83 -11.68 -13.37
N VAL A 219 -7.18 -10.94 -12.31
CA VAL A 219 -7.83 -11.53 -11.15
C VAL A 219 -9.22 -12.07 -11.52
N ASN A 220 -10.00 -11.32 -12.30
CA ASN A 220 -11.31 -11.76 -12.75
C ASN A 220 -11.23 -13.04 -13.61
N ALA A 221 -10.23 -13.15 -14.48
CA ALA A 221 -9.99 -14.36 -15.27
C ALA A 221 -9.63 -15.56 -14.38
N ALA A 222 -8.72 -15.38 -13.41
CA ALA A 222 -8.30 -16.45 -12.51
C ALA A 222 -9.48 -16.98 -11.67
N VAL A 223 -10.28 -16.08 -11.11
CA VAL A 223 -11.48 -16.42 -10.31
C VAL A 223 -12.56 -17.06 -11.18
N GLY A 224 -12.79 -16.55 -12.39
CA GLY A 224 -13.78 -17.10 -13.31
C GLY A 224 -13.49 -18.53 -13.77
N ILE A 225 -12.21 -18.86 -13.99
CA ILE A 225 -11.79 -20.23 -14.35
C ILE A 225 -12.10 -21.21 -13.23
N GLU A 226 -11.80 -20.86 -11.98
CA GLU A 226 -12.06 -21.70 -10.81
C GLU A 226 -13.56 -21.97 -10.63
N HIS A 227 -14.39 -20.94 -10.80
CA HIS A 227 -15.84 -21.11 -10.72
C HIS A 227 -16.38 -22.08 -11.79
N ALA A 228 -15.87 -22.02 -13.02
CA ALA A 228 -16.26 -22.93 -14.09
C ALA A 228 -15.83 -24.38 -13.81
N ILE A 229 -14.65 -24.59 -13.18
CA ILE A 229 -14.19 -25.93 -12.79
C ILE A 229 -15.09 -26.51 -11.68
N GLN A 230 -15.49 -25.68 -10.71
CA GLN A 230 -16.34 -26.11 -9.61
C GLN A 230 -17.77 -26.44 -10.06
N SER A 231 -18.35 -25.67 -10.99
CA SER A 231 -19.70 -25.94 -11.52
C SER A 231 -19.76 -27.23 -12.36
N ASP A 232 -18.69 -27.60 -13.06
CA ASP A 232 -18.62 -28.88 -13.80
C ASP A 232 -18.58 -30.11 -12.86
N HIS A 233 -18.09 -29.93 -11.61
CA HIS A 233 -17.97 -31.01 -10.62
C HIS A 233 -19.21 -31.18 -9.74
N GLU A 234 -19.95 -30.11 -9.49
CA GLU A 234 -21.21 -30.14 -8.76
C GLU A 234 -22.36 -30.00 -9.76
N CYS A 235 -23.00 -31.12 -10.13
CA CYS A 235 -24.18 -31.16 -11.01
C CYS A 235 -25.44 -30.55 -10.35
N LEU A 236 -25.28 -29.43 -9.67
CA LEU A 236 -26.29 -28.65 -8.97
C LEU A 236 -26.49 -27.34 -9.74
N ASP A 237 -27.75 -27.02 -10.02
CA ASP A 237 -28.18 -25.77 -10.66
C ASP A 237 -27.91 -24.58 -9.72
N ILE A 238 -26.66 -24.15 -9.60
CA ILE A 238 -26.28 -22.90 -8.94
C ILE A 238 -26.20 -21.82 -10.04
N ASP A 239 -26.94 -20.74 -9.84
CA ASP A 239 -27.03 -19.60 -10.76
C ASP A 239 -25.65 -18.92 -10.86
N GLU A 240 -24.91 -19.16 -11.95
CA GLU A 240 -23.54 -18.65 -12.20
C GLU A 240 -23.41 -17.11 -12.10
N THR A 241 -24.52 -16.40 -12.13
CA THR A 241 -24.58 -14.93 -12.07
C THR A 241 -24.25 -14.32 -10.70
N ASP A 242 -24.39 -15.05 -9.58
CA ASP A 242 -24.24 -14.48 -8.23
C ASP A 242 -22.76 -14.22 -7.84
N GLY A 243 -21.81 -14.98 -8.39
CA GLY A 243 -20.38 -14.86 -8.05
C GLY A 243 -19.65 -13.69 -8.73
N LEU A 244 -20.07 -13.30 -9.93
CA LEU A 244 -19.45 -12.21 -10.70
C LEU A 244 -19.91 -10.82 -10.23
N GLU A 245 -21.16 -10.70 -9.77
CA GLU A 245 -21.67 -9.45 -9.19
C GLU A 245 -20.94 -9.09 -7.87
N ASP A 246 -20.54 -10.08 -7.07
CA ASP A 246 -19.73 -9.87 -5.85
C ASP A 246 -18.31 -9.35 -6.19
N PHE A 247 -17.70 -9.79 -7.29
CA PHE A 247 -16.34 -9.35 -7.65
C PHE A 247 -16.28 -7.85 -7.99
N GLU A 248 -17.20 -7.37 -8.84
CA GLU A 248 -17.29 -5.96 -9.22
C GLU A 248 -17.59 -5.05 -8.03
N GLU A 249 -18.47 -5.48 -7.12
CA GLU A 249 -18.81 -4.72 -5.89
C GLU A 249 -17.64 -4.69 -4.89
N ARG A 250 -16.77 -5.71 -4.93
CA ARG A 250 -15.63 -5.83 -4.02
C ARG A 250 -14.36 -5.16 -4.50
N PHE A 251 -14.25 -4.88 -5.79
CA PHE A 251 -13.08 -4.18 -6.33
C PHE A 251 -13.01 -2.74 -5.80
N PRO A 252 -11.91 -2.32 -5.15
CA PRO A 252 -11.90 -1.11 -4.32
C PRO A 252 -11.77 0.20 -5.13
N LEU A 253 -11.45 0.12 -6.42
CA LEU A 253 -11.23 1.27 -7.28
C LEU A 253 -12.24 1.27 -8.43
N GLN A 254 -12.67 2.44 -8.87
CA GLN A 254 -13.37 2.53 -10.15
C GLN A 254 -12.39 2.13 -11.26
N ARG A 255 -12.81 1.23 -12.15
CA ARG A 255 -12.03 0.86 -13.34
C ARG A 255 -11.69 2.14 -14.11
N PRO A 256 -10.41 2.44 -14.34
CA PRO A 256 -10.04 3.62 -15.12
C PRO A 256 -10.65 3.57 -16.52
N GLU A 257 -11.34 4.64 -16.91
CA GLU A 257 -11.72 4.87 -18.32
C GLU A 257 -10.45 5.29 -19.07
N LEU A 258 -9.98 4.43 -19.97
CA LEU A 258 -8.80 4.64 -20.82
C LEU A 258 -9.18 5.13 -22.21
#